data_AF-A0A1F9H8C4-F1
#
_entry.id   AF-A0A1F9H8C4-F1
#
_cell.length_a   1.000
_cell.length_b   1.000
_cell.length_c   1.000
_cell.angle_alpha   90.00
_cell.angle_beta   90.00
_cell.angle_gamma   90.00
#
_symmetry.space_group_name_H-M   'P 1'
#
loop_
_entity.id
_entity.type
_entity.pdbx_description
1 polymer ?
#
loop_
_entity_poly.entity_id
_entity_poly.type
_entity_poly.pdbx_seq_one_letter_code
_entity_poly.pdbx_strand_id
1 'polypeptide(L)'
;MVMEMFRYFLSFIFFVALISCGSEADDNGEDFGNILDSPSSLVLTEDEHVYGWGRSDCLMCHNINNIHLQNRTDVTIDMEEIQDQVAEEGESICMDCHGSNGTTE
;
A
#
# COMPACT_ATOMS: atom_id res chain seq x y z
N MET A 1 -27.44 -39.13 21.57
CA MET A 1 -26.93 -39.35 20.19
C MET A 1 -27.11 -38.12 19.30
N VAL A 2 -28.32 -37.55 19.19
CA VAL A 2 -28.59 -36.35 18.33
C VAL A 2 -27.79 -35.10 18.75
N MET A 3 -27.65 -34.84 20.05
CA MET A 3 -26.89 -33.68 20.55
C MET A 3 -25.38 -33.79 20.31
N GLU A 4 -24.82 -34.99 20.39
CA GLU A 4 -23.39 -35.23 20.11
C GLU A 4 -23.09 -35.09 18.61
N MET A 5 -23.96 -35.60 17.74
CA MET A 5 -23.88 -35.36 16.30
C MET A 5 -23.94 -33.88 15.94
N PHE A 6 -24.79 -33.10 16.61
CA PHE A 6 -24.90 -31.66 16.39
C PHE A 6 -23.62 -30.92 16.80
N ARG A 7 -22.97 -31.34 17.90
CA ARG A 7 -21.68 -30.79 18.34
C ARG A 7 -20.56 -31.10 17.33
N TYR A 8 -20.47 -32.33 16.85
CA TYR A 8 -19.47 -32.68 15.83
C TYR A 8 -19.70 -31.95 14.50
N PHE A 9 -20.97 -31.76 14.12
CA PHE A 9 -21.34 -31.00 12.93
C PHE A 9 -20.92 -29.52 13.02
N LEU A 10 -21.17 -28.87 14.16
CA LEU A 10 -20.74 -27.49 14.39
C LEU A 10 -19.21 -27.35 14.44
N SER A 11 -18.51 -28.29 15.09
CA SER A 11 -17.05 -28.31 15.10
C SER A 11 -16.49 -28.50 13.69
N PHE A 12 -17.08 -29.37 12.88
CA PHE A 12 -16.67 -29.58 11.49
C PHE A 12 -16.85 -28.31 10.65
N ILE A 13 -17.99 -27.62 10.77
CA ILE A 13 -18.22 -26.33 10.09
C ILE A 13 -17.18 -25.30 10.51
N PHE A 14 -16.85 -25.21 11.80
CA PHE A 14 -15.82 -24.30 12.29
C PHE A 14 -14.45 -24.59 11.69
N PHE A 15 -14.03 -25.87 11.64
CA PHE A 15 -12.76 -26.24 11.01
C PHE A 15 -12.73 -26.01 9.50
N VAL A 16 -13.84 -26.22 8.79
CA VAL A 16 -13.95 -25.92 7.35
C VAL A 16 -13.88 -24.41 7.09
N ALA A 17 -14.48 -23.58 7.95
CA ALA A 17 -14.41 -22.12 7.83
C ALA A 17 -12.98 -21.58 8.00
N LEU A 18 -12.15 -22.22 8.83
CA LEU A 18 -10.74 -21.83 9.01
C LEU A 18 -9.87 -22.11 7.77
N ILE A 19 -10.22 -23.11 6.95
CA ILE A 19 -9.47 -23.44 5.72
C ILE A 19 -9.68 -22.39 4.62
N SER A 20 -10.73 -21.58 4.71
CA SER A 20 -11.00 -20.48 3.76
C SER A 20 -10.25 -19.19 4.09
N CYS A 21 -9.57 -19.11 5.24
CA CYS A 21 -8.76 -17.95 5.61
C CYS A 21 -7.38 -18.08 4.98
N GLY A 22 -7.12 -17.32 3.91
CA GLY A 22 -5.84 -17.36 3.19
C GLY A 22 -5.94 -17.64 1.70
N SER A 23 -7.10 -17.48 1.06
CA SER A 23 -7.11 -17.29 -0.39
C SER A 23 -6.25 -16.08 -0.72
N GLU A 24 -5.18 -16.28 -1.49
CA GLU A 24 -4.31 -15.23 -2.01
C GLU A 24 -5.17 -14.24 -2.80
N ALA A 25 -5.49 -13.11 -2.18
CA ALA A 25 -5.85 -11.93 -2.94
C ALA A 25 -4.51 -11.31 -3.34
N ASP A 26 -4.28 -11.10 -4.63
CA ASP A 26 -3.12 -10.33 -5.10
C ASP A 26 -3.24 -8.92 -4.52
N ASP A 27 -2.51 -8.65 -3.45
CA ASP A 27 -2.40 -7.31 -2.88
C ASP A 27 -1.48 -6.50 -3.79
N ASN A 28 -2.08 -5.74 -4.69
CA ASN A 28 -1.37 -4.85 -5.58
C ASN A 28 -1.01 -3.52 -4.90
N GLY A 29 -1.31 -3.37 -3.61
CA GLY A 29 -1.07 -2.16 -2.85
C GLY A 29 -2.04 -1.03 -3.17
N GLU A 30 -1.73 0.15 -2.66
CA GLU A 30 -2.42 1.41 -2.94
C GLU A 30 -2.31 1.76 -4.43
N ASP A 31 -3.42 2.26 -4.99
CA ASP A 31 -3.54 2.59 -6.40
C ASP A 31 -4.03 4.03 -6.57
N PHE A 32 -3.16 4.88 -7.12
CA PHE A 32 -3.43 6.28 -7.44
C PHE A 32 -3.42 6.54 -8.96
N GLY A 33 -3.46 5.47 -9.78
CA GLY A 33 -3.30 5.54 -11.22
C GLY A 33 -1.86 5.80 -11.68
N ASN A 34 -1.72 6.32 -12.91
CA ASN A 34 -0.43 6.75 -13.44
C ASN A 34 -0.07 8.13 -12.86
N ILE A 35 0.82 8.15 -11.89
CA ILE A 35 1.25 9.40 -11.23
C ILE A 35 1.93 10.39 -12.18
N LEU A 36 2.42 9.96 -13.34
CA LEU A 36 2.99 10.87 -14.34
C LEU A 36 1.93 11.69 -15.08
N ASP A 37 0.64 11.34 -14.96
CA ASP A 37 -0.48 12.13 -15.49
C ASP A 37 -0.79 13.36 -14.62
N SER A 38 -0.18 13.46 -13.42
CA SER A 38 -0.22 14.63 -12.55
C SER A 38 0.32 15.89 -13.26
N PRO A 39 -0.24 17.09 -12.99
CA PRO A 39 0.34 18.36 -13.43
C PRO A 39 1.82 18.55 -13.06
N SER A 40 2.28 17.94 -11.98
CA SER A 40 3.66 18.03 -11.46
C SER A 40 4.40 16.69 -11.53
N SER A 41 3.84 15.71 -12.23
CA SER A 41 4.41 14.37 -12.40
C SER A 41 4.71 13.71 -11.03
N LEU A 42 5.96 13.41 -10.73
CA LEU A 42 6.35 12.76 -9.46
C LEU A 42 6.23 13.68 -8.25
N VAL A 43 6.37 14.99 -8.45
CA VAL A 43 6.38 15.97 -7.35
C VAL A 43 4.95 16.27 -6.92
N LEU A 44 4.68 16.09 -5.63
CA LEU A 44 3.35 16.26 -5.08
C LEU A 44 2.91 17.71 -5.10
N THR A 45 1.63 17.93 -5.34
CA THR A 45 0.98 19.24 -5.22
C THR A 45 -0.02 19.28 -4.08
N GLU A 46 -0.34 20.49 -3.62
CA GLU A 46 -1.37 20.72 -2.61
C GLU A 46 -2.74 20.16 -3.03
N ASP A 47 -3.09 20.30 -4.31
CA ASP A 47 -4.37 19.81 -4.85
C ASP A 47 -4.48 18.28 -4.81
N GLU A 48 -3.36 17.55 -4.88
CA GLU A 48 -3.31 16.09 -4.79
C GLU A 48 -3.24 15.61 -3.34
N HIS A 49 -2.55 16.37 -2.49
CA HIS A 49 -2.28 16.03 -1.09
C HIS A 49 -3.08 16.88 -0.11
N VAL A 50 -4.35 17.20 -0.41
CA VAL A 50 -5.18 18.14 0.38
C VAL A 50 -5.14 17.90 1.90
N TYR A 51 -5.08 16.64 2.34
CA TYR A 51 -5.02 16.30 3.77
C TYR A 51 -3.61 16.12 4.33
N GLY A 52 -2.64 15.83 3.45
CA GLY A 52 -1.25 15.52 3.80
C GLY A 52 -0.27 16.65 3.51
N TRP A 53 -0.69 17.71 2.82
CA TRP A 53 0.16 18.81 2.41
C TRP A 53 0.77 19.53 3.61
N GLY A 54 2.06 19.86 3.51
CA GLY A 54 2.84 20.48 4.57
C GLY A 54 3.29 19.51 5.67
N ARG A 55 3.13 18.19 5.49
CA ARG A 55 3.58 17.17 6.45
C ARG A 55 4.82 16.45 5.95
N SER A 56 5.72 16.12 6.88
CA SER A 56 6.89 15.27 6.61
C SER A 56 6.70 13.82 7.06
N ASP A 57 5.61 13.51 7.78
CA ASP A 57 5.28 12.15 8.22
C ASP A 57 4.28 11.46 7.25
N CYS A 58 4.77 11.17 6.05
CA CYS A 58 4.11 10.43 4.97
C CYS A 58 3.40 9.15 5.45
N LEU A 59 4.01 8.40 6.37
CA LEU A 59 3.52 7.11 6.85
C LEU A 59 2.31 7.21 7.79
N MET A 60 1.90 8.43 8.17
CA MET A 60 0.63 8.66 8.86
C MET A 60 -0.56 8.29 7.96
N CYS A 61 -0.44 8.47 6.65
CA CYS A 61 -1.50 8.22 5.67
C CYS A 61 -1.19 7.01 4.77
N HIS A 62 0.07 6.81 4.40
CA HIS A 62 0.49 5.73 3.49
C HIS A 62 1.11 4.57 4.26
N ASN A 63 0.69 3.34 3.93
CA ASN A 63 1.40 2.18 4.45
C ASN A 63 2.59 1.87 3.56
N ILE A 64 3.80 1.96 4.09
CA ILE A 64 5.05 1.71 3.34
C ILE A 64 5.07 0.35 2.63
N ASN A 65 4.39 -0.66 3.20
CA ASN A 65 4.32 -2.00 2.62
C ASN A 65 3.30 -2.13 1.49
N ASN A 66 2.48 -1.10 1.27
CA ASN A 66 1.41 -1.09 0.27
C ASN A 66 1.68 -0.09 -0.86
N ILE A 67 2.80 0.63 -0.85
CA ILE A 67 3.20 1.57 -1.91
C ILE A 67 4.36 1.00 -2.74
N HIS A 68 4.55 1.51 -3.95
CA HIS A 68 5.63 1.09 -4.87
C HIS A 68 5.66 -0.41 -5.25
N LEU A 69 4.54 -1.13 -5.10
CA LEU A 69 4.48 -2.56 -5.43
C LEU A 69 4.34 -2.84 -6.94
N GLN A 70 3.81 -1.89 -7.70
CA GLN A 70 3.52 -2.05 -9.13
C GLN A 70 3.96 -0.80 -9.90
N ASN A 71 4.57 -1.00 -11.07
CA ASN A 71 4.74 0.09 -12.03
C ASN A 71 3.39 0.38 -12.70
N ARG A 72 2.77 1.49 -12.31
CA ARG A 72 1.50 1.98 -12.87
C ARG A 72 1.69 3.08 -13.92
N THR A 73 2.93 3.34 -14.31
CA THR A 73 3.27 4.33 -15.32
C THR A 73 3.46 3.67 -16.68
N ASP A 74 3.38 4.45 -17.75
CA ASP A 74 3.63 3.98 -19.11
C ASP A 74 5.13 3.94 -19.49
N VAL A 75 6.02 4.17 -18.52
CA VAL A 75 7.47 4.18 -18.73
C VAL A 75 8.14 2.98 -18.05
N THR A 76 9.26 2.53 -18.61
CA THR A 76 10.06 1.47 -17.99
C THR A 76 10.84 2.03 -16.81
N ILE A 77 10.56 1.49 -15.62
CA ILE A 77 11.18 1.85 -14.35
C ILE A 77 11.67 0.57 -13.68
N ASP A 78 12.82 0.65 -13.03
CA ASP A 78 13.32 -0.41 -12.16
C ASP A 78 12.58 -0.36 -10.82
N MET A 79 11.51 -1.14 -10.70
CA MET A 79 10.72 -1.18 -9.47
C MET A 79 11.46 -1.89 -8.32
N GLU A 80 12.37 -2.81 -8.63
CA GLU A 80 13.17 -3.51 -7.62
C GLU A 80 14.11 -2.52 -6.94
N GLU A 81 14.79 -1.67 -7.72
CA GLU A 81 15.63 -0.60 -7.17
C GLU A 81 14.85 0.38 -6.28
N ILE A 82 13.65 0.80 -6.69
CA ILE A 82 12.81 1.70 -5.88
C ILE A 82 12.38 1.02 -4.58
N GLN A 83 11.98 -0.24 -4.64
CA GLN A 83 11.58 -1.01 -3.47
C GLN A 83 12.74 -1.19 -2.50
N ASP A 84 13.95 -1.46 -3.01
CA ASP A 84 15.16 -1.58 -2.20
C ASP A 84 15.51 -0.26 -1.50
N GLN A 85 15.44 0.88 -2.20
CA GLN A 85 15.67 2.20 -1.61
C GLN A 85 14.66 2.51 -0.50
N VAL A 86 13.37 2.29 -0.75
CA VAL A 86 12.32 2.51 0.26
C VAL A 86 12.48 1.56 1.45
N ALA A 87 12.92 0.32 1.24
CA ALA A 87 13.15 -0.63 2.31
C ALA A 87 14.39 -0.27 3.16
N GLU A 88 15.45 0.26 2.54
CA GLU A 88 16.68 0.65 3.24
C GLU A 88 16.53 1.98 3.99
N GLU A 89 15.95 2.98 3.33
CA GLU A 89 15.89 4.36 3.83
C GLU A 89 14.59 4.67 4.58
N GLY A 90 13.52 3.90 4.33
CA GLY A 90 12.23 4.12 4.97
C GLY A 90 11.58 5.43 4.52
N GLU A 91 11.04 6.20 5.45
CA GLU A 91 10.30 7.44 5.15
C GLU A 91 11.19 8.58 4.65
N SER A 92 12.51 8.55 4.93
CA SER A 92 13.37 9.69 4.59
C SER A 92 13.57 9.88 3.09
N ILE A 93 13.50 8.82 2.28
CA ILE A 93 13.69 8.89 0.82
C ILE A 93 12.48 9.49 0.09
N CYS A 94 11.30 9.57 0.75
CA CYS A 94 10.06 9.98 0.07
C CYS A 94 10.18 11.36 -0.59
N MET A 95 10.78 12.34 0.10
CA MET A 95 10.89 13.71 -0.42
C MET A 95 11.95 13.87 -1.52
N ASP A 96 12.87 12.91 -1.68
CA ASP A 96 13.89 12.96 -2.73
C ASP A 96 13.28 12.75 -4.12
N CYS A 97 12.18 11.98 -4.21
CA CYS A 97 11.45 11.72 -5.44
C CYS A 97 10.14 12.52 -5.54
N HIS A 98 9.43 12.68 -4.43
CA HIS A 98 8.10 13.30 -4.41
C HIS A 98 8.11 14.80 -4.05
N GLY A 99 9.30 15.36 -3.83
CA GLY A 99 9.49 16.76 -3.43
C GLY A 99 9.13 17.00 -1.96
N SER A 100 9.17 18.26 -1.53
CA SER A 100 9.04 18.61 -0.12
C SER A 100 7.64 18.41 0.47
N ASN A 101 6.64 18.01 -0.32
CA ASN A 101 5.23 17.96 0.09
C ASN A 101 4.75 19.28 0.73
N GLY A 102 5.23 20.42 0.22
CA GLY A 102 4.89 21.74 0.75
C GLY A 102 5.51 22.07 2.12
N THR A 103 6.36 21.21 2.67
CA THR A 103 7.12 21.52 3.87
C THR A 103 8.12 22.64 3.59
N THR A 104 8.27 23.53 4.56
CA THR A 104 9.25 24.62 4.54
C THR A 104 10.42 24.22 5.44
N GLU A 105 11.25 23.30 4.95
CA GLU A 105 12.62 23.15 5.47
C GLU A 105 13.51 24.26 4.86
#